data_AF-A0A8J7X6D5-F1
#
_entry.id   AF-A0A8J7X6D5-F1
#
_cell.length_a   1.000
_cell.length_b   1.000
_cell.length_c   1.000
_cell.angle_alpha   90.00
_cell.angle_beta   90.00
_cell.angle_gamma   90.00
#
_symmetry.space_group_name_H-M   'P 1'
#
loop_
_entity.id
_entity.type
_entity.pdbx_description
1 polymer ?
#
loop_
_entity_poly.entity_id
_entity_poly.type
_entity_poly.pdbx_seq_one_letter_code
_entity_poly.pdbx_strand_id
1 'polypeptide(L)'
;MPITIGIDSREFRRDVIKKDSTSGHFKSALGIAVEVWNYGSFRLKYIEVIKSIFEDMKLDQNYTYYCTHDLINFPEKEKFLDLFLEKISPHIHKLCIFYSLFSQKRLAEIKVYGRLSRRRGIKLAKPTRNISQITDNVNSCFPSICAWRLSKYFDEGAVDFHLDSHGGHVFDAYEELEQKKFRRLVFPSGDCCNPVISTADLIIDILDSRLMKNDLFLVGKNIRPTLPEFGDNTFVYPLKNINLSSIVPVDNVPINTNSCLPHPIYWVFKGDSLVNSQDLKRSEGFRNLVDYVAGHHGIVKLFETQKDIDYFKEGDYGVYLNSRGEETIETFKKIRKRFTPMKFDLMLPETDKK
;
A
#
# COMPACT_ATOMS: atom_id res chain seq x y z
N MET A 1 -19.31 -14.84 -4.59
CA MET A 1 -18.23 -14.26 -3.74
C MET A 1 -17.93 -12.88 -4.27
N PRO A 2 -17.65 -11.89 -3.42
CA PRO A 2 -17.25 -10.56 -3.89
C PRO A 2 -15.95 -10.65 -4.70
N ILE A 3 -15.82 -9.79 -5.70
CA ILE A 3 -14.56 -9.58 -6.43
C ILE A 3 -13.54 -9.00 -5.46
N THR A 4 -12.27 -9.35 -5.59
CA THR A 4 -11.21 -8.73 -4.79
C THR A 4 -10.41 -7.76 -5.64
N ILE A 5 -10.19 -6.55 -5.12
CA ILE A 5 -9.33 -5.55 -5.76
C ILE A 5 -8.19 -5.21 -4.81
N GLY A 6 -6.97 -5.62 -5.16
CA GLY A 6 -5.75 -5.22 -4.44
C GLY A 6 -5.19 -3.93 -5.01
N ILE A 7 -4.89 -2.98 -4.14
CA ILE A 7 -4.45 -1.64 -4.52
C ILE A 7 -3.15 -1.30 -3.83
N ASP A 8 -2.16 -0.94 -4.63
CA ASP A 8 -0.92 -0.33 -4.16
C ASP A 8 -0.65 0.99 -4.90
N SER A 9 0.24 1.81 -4.37
CA SER A 9 0.65 3.07 -4.96
C SER A 9 2.02 3.53 -4.52
N ARG A 10 2.67 4.31 -5.38
CA ARG A 10 3.94 4.98 -5.07
C ARG A 10 4.05 6.36 -5.69
N GLU A 11 5.04 7.12 -5.23
CA GLU A 11 5.47 8.34 -5.91
C GLU A 11 6.16 7.95 -7.23
N PHE A 12 5.63 8.44 -8.35
CA PHE A 12 6.33 8.44 -9.63
C PHE A 12 7.14 9.72 -9.76
N ARG A 13 8.46 9.58 -9.89
CA ARG A 13 9.40 10.69 -10.03
C ARG A 13 10.19 10.57 -11.33
N ARG A 14 10.31 11.68 -12.04
CA ARG A 14 11.23 11.82 -13.19
C ARG A 14 12.01 13.11 -13.08
N ASP A 15 13.31 13.02 -13.34
CA ASP A 15 14.15 14.21 -13.46
C ASP A 15 13.89 14.86 -14.81
N VAL A 16 13.65 16.17 -14.79
CA VAL A 16 13.33 16.95 -15.99
C VAL A 16 14.38 18.03 -16.12
N ILE A 17 15.16 17.98 -17.20
CA ILE A 17 16.02 19.08 -17.60
C ILE A 17 15.15 20.07 -18.37
N LYS A 18 15.01 21.29 -17.85
CA LYS A 18 14.26 22.35 -18.51
C LYS A 18 15.09 22.98 -19.63
N LYS A 19 14.42 23.73 -20.52
CA LYS A 19 15.05 24.43 -21.65
C LYS A 19 16.14 25.44 -21.24
N ASP A 20 16.07 25.95 -20.01
CA ASP A 20 17.05 26.87 -19.43
C ASP A 20 18.20 26.14 -18.71
N SER A 21 18.35 24.83 -18.95
CA SER A 21 19.31 23.94 -18.28
C SER A 21 19.10 23.81 -16.76
N THR A 22 18.00 24.32 -16.21
CA THR A 22 17.66 24.07 -14.81
C THR A 22 17.07 22.67 -14.66
N SER A 23 17.44 21.98 -13.59
CA SER A 23 16.83 20.70 -13.23
C SER A 23 15.54 20.92 -12.44
N GLY A 24 14.58 20.03 -12.64
CA GLY A 24 13.38 19.90 -11.83
C GLY A 24 12.96 18.45 -11.72
N HIS A 25 11.94 18.19 -10.92
CA HIS A 25 11.36 16.86 -10.80
C HIS A 25 9.89 16.93 -11.20
N PHE A 26 9.47 16.07 -12.12
CA PHE A 26 8.08 15.70 -12.25
C PHE A 26 7.75 14.73 -11.11
N LYS A 27 6.73 15.07 -10.33
CA LYS A 27 6.18 14.22 -9.28
C LYS A 27 4.72 13.93 -9.58
N SER A 28 4.34 12.67 -9.46
CA SER A 28 2.98 12.19 -9.61
C SER A 28 2.73 11.06 -8.61
N ALA A 29 1.47 10.89 -8.23
CA ALA A 29 1.02 9.70 -7.54
C ALA A 29 0.67 8.67 -8.61
N LEU A 30 1.23 7.46 -8.53
CA LEU A 30 0.91 6.34 -9.41
C LEU A 30 0.32 5.22 -8.55
N GLY A 31 -0.84 4.71 -8.92
CA GLY A 31 -1.52 3.64 -8.22
C GLY A 31 -2.00 2.59 -9.21
N ILE A 32 -1.94 1.33 -8.81
CA ILE A 32 -2.46 0.22 -9.59
C ILE A 32 -3.43 -0.56 -8.73
N ALA A 33 -4.58 -0.88 -9.33
CA ALA A 33 -5.56 -1.78 -8.76
C ALA A 33 -5.66 -3.04 -9.64
N VAL A 34 -5.41 -4.18 -9.02
CA VAL A 34 -5.48 -5.51 -9.63
C VAL A 34 -6.80 -6.16 -9.20
N GLU A 35 -7.67 -6.43 -10.17
CA GLU A 35 -8.97 -7.05 -9.95
C GLU A 35 -8.90 -8.56 -10.21
N VAL A 36 -9.35 -9.37 -9.25
CA VAL A 36 -9.37 -10.83 -9.33
C VAL A 36 -10.72 -11.39 -8.89
N TRP A 37 -11.22 -12.41 -9.60
CA TRP A 37 -12.52 -13.01 -9.32
C TRP A 37 -12.57 -13.81 -8.01
N ASN A 38 -11.48 -14.49 -7.68
CA ASN A 38 -11.39 -15.34 -6.50
C ASN A 38 -10.01 -15.16 -5.86
N TYR A 39 -9.99 -14.50 -4.70
CA TYR A 39 -8.75 -14.25 -3.96
C TYR A 39 -7.99 -15.54 -3.59
N GLY A 40 -8.71 -16.59 -3.17
CA GLY A 40 -8.09 -17.86 -2.75
C GLY A 40 -7.38 -18.56 -3.91
N SER A 41 -8.07 -18.68 -5.06
CA SER A 41 -7.48 -19.24 -6.28
C SER A 41 -6.32 -18.40 -6.79
N PHE A 42 -6.46 -17.07 -6.78
CA PHE A 42 -5.38 -16.16 -7.19
C PHE A 42 -4.16 -16.29 -6.28
N ARG A 43 -4.35 -16.38 -4.95
CA ARG A 43 -3.27 -16.59 -3.98
C ARG A 43 -2.47 -17.85 -4.28
N LEU A 44 -3.15 -18.98 -4.51
CA LEU A 44 -2.49 -20.24 -4.84
C LEU A 44 -1.68 -20.10 -6.13
N LYS A 45 -2.25 -19.44 -7.14
CA LYS A 45 -1.56 -19.22 -8.41
C LYS A 45 -0.37 -18.28 -8.29
N TYR A 46 -0.48 -17.22 -7.50
CA TYR A 46 0.63 -16.33 -7.19
C TYR A 46 1.82 -17.11 -6.60
N ILE A 47 1.57 -17.95 -5.58
CA ILE A 47 2.61 -18.76 -4.93
C ILE A 47 3.26 -19.74 -5.92
N GLU A 48 2.44 -20.42 -6.73
CA GLU A 48 2.91 -21.31 -7.80
C GLU A 48 3.82 -20.58 -8.80
N VAL A 49 3.41 -19.38 -9.25
CA VAL A 49 4.17 -18.56 -10.19
C VAL A 49 5.52 -18.16 -9.60
N ILE A 50 5.55 -17.61 -8.39
CA ILE A 50 6.80 -17.22 -7.72
C ILE A 50 7.74 -18.42 -7.62
N LYS A 51 7.26 -19.54 -7.09
CA LYS A 51 8.06 -20.77 -6.96
C LYS A 51 8.63 -21.21 -8.31
N SER A 52 7.81 -21.23 -9.36
CA SER A 52 8.28 -21.64 -10.69
C SER A 52 9.36 -20.72 -11.26
N ILE A 53 9.32 -19.42 -10.97
CA ILE A 53 10.34 -18.47 -11.45
C ILE A 53 11.66 -18.70 -10.73
N PHE A 54 11.64 -18.92 -9.42
CA PHE A 54 12.84 -19.26 -8.64
C PHE A 54 13.46 -20.58 -9.13
N GLU A 55 12.65 -21.59 -9.41
CA GLU A 55 13.10 -22.85 -10.02
C GLU A 55 13.73 -22.64 -11.41
N ASP A 56 13.07 -21.87 -12.29
CA ASP A 56 13.58 -21.55 -13.63
C ASP A 56 14.91 -20.77 -13.59
N MET A 57 15.06 -19.88 -12.60
CA MET A 57 16.26 -19.07 -12.38
C MET A 57 17.33 -19.80 -11.57
N LYS A 58 17.05 -20.99 -11.03
CA LYS A 58 17.93 -21.76 -10.13
C LYS A 58 18.37 -20.95 -8.91
N LEU A 59 17.43 -20.24 -8.29
CA LEU A 59 17.63 -19.42 -7.11
C LEU A 59 16.81 -19.98 -5.93
N ASP A 60 17.27 -19.72 -4.71
CA ASP A 60 16.51 -20.07 -3.51
C ASP A 60 15.43 -19.03 -3.23
N GLN A 61 14.22 -19.52 -2.95
CA GLN A 61 13.09 -18.69 -2.56
C GLN A 61 13.15 -18.39 -1.05
N ASN A 62 13.22 -17.10 -0.70
CA ASN A 62 13.29 -16.64 0.69
C ASN A 62 11.91 -16.33 1.27
N TYR A 63 10.95 -15.88 0.45
CA TYR A 63 9.66 -15.38 0.89
C TYR A 63 8.50 -15.95 0.08
N THR A 64 7.31 -15.97 0.66
CA THR A 64 6.08 -16.40 -0.01
C THR A 64 5.53 -15.32 -0.94
N TYR A 65 5.50 -14.07 -0.48
CA TYR A 65 5.11 -12.90 -1.27
C TYR A 65 6.32 -11.99 -1.45
N TYR A 66 6.44 -11.32 -2.59
CA TYR A 66 7.59 -10.47 -2.91
C TYR A 66 7.10 -9.06 -3.17
N CYS A 67 7.77 -8.08 -2.57
CA CYS A 67 7.58 -6.68 -2.86
C CYS A 67 8.79 -6.14 -3.64
N THR A 68 8.64 -5.00 -4.30
CA THR A 68 9.69 -4.33 -5.08
C THR A 68 10.94 -4.09 -4.25
N HIS A 69 10.77 -3.84 -2.94
CA HIS A 69 11.86 -3.67 -1.99
C HIS A 69 12.74 -4.94 -1.88
N ASP A 70 12.13 -6.12 -1.79
CA ASP A 70 12.84 -7.41 -1.74
C ASP A 70 13.68 -7.63 -3.00
N LEU A 71 13.28 -7.01 -4.12
CA LEU A 71 13.91 -7.19 -5.43
C LEU A 71 14.98 -6.13 -5.77
N ILE A 72 15.23 -5.12 -4.94
CA ILE A 72 16.15 -4.00 -5.26
C ILE A 72 17.54 -4.50 -5.66
N ASN A 73 18.05 -5.52 -4.96
CA ASN A 73 19.38 -6.10 -5.20
C ASN A 73 19.30 -7.48 -5.86
N PHE A 74 18.14 -7.85 -6.41
CA PHE A 74 17.93 -9.17 -6.98
C PHE A 74 18.65 -9.32 -8.33
N PRO A 75 19.48 -10.37 -8.52
CA PRO A 75 20.10 -10.65 -9.81
C PRO A 75 19.05 -10.85 -10.89
N GLU A 76 19.23 -10.25 -12.06
CA GLU A 76 18.28 -10.36 -13.18
C GLU A 76 16.85 -9.91 -12.82
N LYS A 77 16.68 -8.91 -11.93
CA LYS A 77 15.38 -8.33 -11.54
C LYS A 77 14.42 -8.11 -12.71
N GLU A 78 14.89 -7.53 -13.82
CA GLU A 78 14.05 -7.27 -15.00
C GLU A 78 13.45 -8.58 -15.56
N LYS A 79 14.27 -9.62 -15.68
CA LYS A 79 13.83 -10.94 -16.15
C LYS A 79 12.86 -11.61 -15.18
N PHE A 80 13.12 -11.50 -13.87
CA PHE A 80 12.18 -11.99 -12.84
C PHE A 80 10.80 -11.34 -13.01
N LEU A 81 10.78 -10.02 -13.16
CA LEU A 81 9.55 -9.24 -13.30
C LEU A 81 8.81 -9.55 -14.62
N ASP A 82 9.52 -9.70 -15.74
CA ASP A 82 8.92 -10.07 -17.02
C ASP A 82 8.31 -11.49 -16.96
N LEU A 83 9.03 -12.47 -16.39
CA LEU A 83 8.50 -13.83 -16.17
C LEU A 83 7.30 -13.84 -15.22
N PHE A 84 7.34 -13.03 -14.16
CA PHE A 84 6.22 -12.86 -13.24
C PHE A 84 4.99 -12.34 -13.98
N LEU A 85 5.14 -11.28 -14.76
CA LEU A 85 4.03 -10.65 -15.47
C LEU A 85 3.42 -11.58 -16.53
N GLU A 86 4.26 -12.26 -17.30
CA GLU A 86 3.84 -13.25 -18.29
C GLU A 86 2.98 -14.34 -17.64
N LYS A 87 3.45 -14.91 -16.52
CA LYS A 87 2.78 -16.03 -15.86
C LYS A 87 1.55 -15.62 -15.03
N ILE A 88 1.54 -14.42 -14.42
CA ILE A 88 0.44 -14.00 -13.54
C ILE A 88 -0.70 -13.29 -14.29
N SER A 89 -0.40 -12.61 -15.40
CA SER A 89 -1.39 -11.80 -16.14
C SER A 89 -2.65 -12.58 -16.58
N PRO A 90 -2.61 -13.87 -16.96
CA PRO A 90 -3.82 -14.62 -17.32
C PRO A 90 -4.79 -14.82 -16.14
N HIS A 91 -4.33 -14.59 -14.91
CA HIS A 91 -5.10 -14.75 -13.69
C HIS A 91 -5.63 -13.43 -13.13
N ILE A 92 -5.31 -12.32 -13.78
CA ILE A 92 -5.80 -10.99 -13.45
C ILE A 92 -6.99 -10.69 -14.35
N HIS A 93 -8.15 -10.40 -13.75
CA HIS A 93 -9.34 -10.09 -14.54
C HIS A 93 -9.23 -8.71 -15.19
N LYS A 94 -8.77 -7.72 -14.42
CA LYS A 94 -8.71 -6.33 -14.84
C LYS A 94 -7.55 -5.62 -14.17
N LEU A 95 -6.90 -4.73 -14.90
CA LEU A 95 -5.86 -3.85 -14.40
C LEU A 95 -6.31 -2.40 -14.51
N CYS A 96 -6.43 -1.69 -13.38
CA CYS A 96 -6.78 -0.28 -13.36
C CYS A 96 -5.58 0.54 -12.90
N ILE A 97 -5.14 1.50 -13.72
CA ILE A 97 -3.96 2.33 -13.49
C ILE A 97 -4.41 3.77 -13.25
N PHE A 98 -4.05 4.31 -12.10
CA PHE A 98 -4.37 5.66 -11.65
C PHE A 98 -3.10 6.49 -11.64
N TYR A 99 -3.18 7.72 -12.14
CA TYR A 99 -2.07 8.65 -11.98
C TYR A 99 -2.54 10.08 -11.78
N SER A 100 -1.82 10.86 -10.99
CA SER A 100 -2.15 12.27 -10.79
C SER A 100 -1.46 13.17 -11.82
N LEU A 101 -2.22 14.10 -12.40
CA LEU A 101 -1.72 15.10 -13.33
C LEU A 101 -2.32 16.46 -12.97
N PHE A 102 -1.63 17.17 -12.10
CA PHE A 102 -2.07 18.46 -11.60
C PHE A 102 -1.32 19.61 -12.29
N SER A 103 -2.06 20.62 -12.74
CA SER A 103 -1.50 21.82 -13.35
C SER A 103 -1.43 22.96 -12.36
N GLN A 104 -0.22 23.48 -12.11
CA GLN A 104 0.04 24.64 -11.25
C GLN A 104 -0.83 25.86 -11.61
N LYS A 105 -1.03 26.13 -12.90
CA LYS A 105 -1.83 27.27 -13.38
C LYS A 105 -3.29 27.20 -12.92
N ARG A 106 -3.81 25.98 -12.75
CA ARG A 106 -5.20 25.70 -12.36
C ARG A 106 -5.35 25.34 -10.88
N LEU A 107 -4.30 25.48 -10.06
CA LEU A 107 -4.32 25.21 -8.62
C LEU A 107 -4.79 26.39 -7.76
N ALA A 108 -4.92 27.59 -8.33
CA ALA A 108 -5.13 28.83 -7.58
C ALA A 108 -6.37 28.85 -6.66
N GLU A 109 -7.30 27.92 -6.86
CA GLU A 109 -8.61 27.85 -6.19
C GLU A 109 -8.70 26.75 -5.11
N ILE A 110 -7.69 25.88 -4.98
CA ILE A 110 -7.76 24.74 -4.06
C ILE A 110 -7.36 25.15 -2.63
N LYS A 111 -8.27 24.90 -1.68
CA LYS A 111 -8.05 25.11 -0.25
C LYS A 111 -7.87 23.76 0.44
N VAL A 112 -6.71 23.57 1.08
CA VAL A 112 -6.45 22.43 1.96
C VAL A 112 -6.90 22.80 3.38
N TYR A 113 -7.47 21.86 4.13
CA TYR A 113 -7.95 22.04 5.50
C TYR A 113 -9.09 23.06 5.67
N GLY A 114 -9.95 23.19 4.65
CA GLY A 114 -11.06 24.15 4.67
C GLY A 114 -12.02 23.99 5.85
N ARG A 115 -12.26 22.76 6.33
CA ARG A 115 -13.12 22.48 7.49
C ARG A 115 -12.45 22.92 8.80
N LEU A 116 -11.16 22.64 8.97
CA LEU A 116 -10.36 23.10 10.11
C LEU A 116 -10.38 24.63 10.23
N SER A 117 -10.21 25.33 9.11
CA SER A 117 -10.28 26.79 9.03
C SER A 117 -11.58 27.33 9.60
N ARG A 118 -12.71 26.76 9.14
CA ARG A 118 -14.04 27.14 9.59
C ARG A 118 -14.24 26.86 11.08
N ARG A 119 -13.84 25.67 11.56
CA ARG A 119 -13.99 25.28 12.98
C ARG A 119 -13.20 26.16 13.93
N ARG A 120 -11.98 26.58 13.56
CA ARG A 120 -11.11 27.38 14.42
C ARG A 120 -11.21 28.89 14.19
N GLY A 121 -12.02 29.34 13.23
CA GLY A 121 -12.04 30.74 12.80
C GLY A 121 -10.70 31.24 12.27
N ILE A 122 -9.78 30.33 11.92
CA ILE A 122 -8.44 30.67 11.44
C ILE A 122 -8.56 30.94 9.95
N LYS A 123 -8.18 32.14 9.52
CA LYS A 123 -7.92 32.42 8.11
C LYS A 123 -6.74 31.54 7.70
N LEU A 124 -7.00 30.45 6.98
CA LEU A 124 -5.91 29.63 6.45
C LEU A 124 -4.92 30.55 5.74
N ALA A 125 -3.63 30.26 5.92
CA ALA A 125 -2.63 30.79 5.00
C ALA A 125 -3.13 30.55 3.57
N LYS A 126 -2.92 31.54 2.69
CA LYS A 126 -3.39 31.58 1.30
C LYS A 126 -3.47 30.18 0.66
N PRO A 127 -4.50 29.87 -0.16
CA PRO A 127 -4.68 28.57 -0.80
C PRO A 127 -3.32 27.98 -1.19
N THR A 128 -3.04 26.77 -0.72
CA THR A 128 -1.71 26.15 -0.85
C THR A 128 -1.34 26.12 -2.32
N ARG A 129 -0.56 27.12 -2.77
CA ARG A 129 -0.14 27.21 -4.17
C ARG A 129 0.95 26.18 -4.47
N ASN A 130 1.39 25.37 -3.52
CA ASN A 130 2.48 24.43 -3.73
C ASN A 130 1.94 23.06 -4.15
N ILE A 131 2.02 22.78 -5.46
CA ILE A 131 1.76 21.47 -6.07
C ILE A 131 2.48 20.33 -5.34
N SER A 132 3.69 20.56 -4.82
CA SER A 132 4.45 19.54 -4.09
C SER A 132 3.70 19.12 -2.84
N GLN A 133 3.25 20.08 -2.02
CA GLN A 133 2.51 19.77 -0.79
C GLN A 133 1.18 19.08 -1.07
N ILE A 134 0.49 19.45 -2.15
CA ILE A 134 -0.74 18.75 -2.58
C ILE A 134 -0.40 17.32 -2.98
N THR A 135 0.66 17.12 -3.76
CA THR A 135 1.10 15.81 -4.23
C THR A 135 1.55 14.92 -3.07
N ASP A 136 2.30 15.46 -2.11
CA ASP A 136 2.76 14.73 -0.92
C ASP A 136 1.57 14.25 -0.07
N ASN A 137 0.55 15.11 0.13
CA ASN A 137 -0.68 14.72 0.82
C ASN A 137 -1.44 13.61 0.05
N VAL A 138 -1.60 13.80 -1.27
CA VAL A 138 -2.31 12.84 -2.13
C VAL A 138 -1.60 11.50 -2.21
N ASN A 139 -0.26 11.48 -2.28
CA ASN A 139 0.56 10.26 -2.28
C ASN A 139 0.28 9.42 -1.03
N SER A 140 0.24 10.05 0.15
CA SER A 140 0.07 9.33 1.43
C SER A 140 -1.25 8.58 1.57
N CYS A 141 -2.29 9.00 0.84
CA CYS A 141 -3.63 8.39 0.88
C CYS A 141 -4.08 7.80 -0.47
N PHE A 142 -3.15 7.65 -1.42
CA PHE A 142 -3.48 7.31 -2.79
C PHE A 142 -4.20 5.96 -2.97
N PRO A 143 -3.92 4.90 -2.18
CA PRO A 143 -4.69 3.65 -2.27
C PRO A 143 -6.19 3.87 -2.01
N SER A 144 -6.52 4.69 -1.00
CA SER A 144 -7.91 5.06 -0.69
C SER A 144 -8.55 5.93 -1.77
N ILE A 145 -7.78 6.82 -2.42
CA ILE A 145 -8.27 7.61 -3.56
C ILE A 145 -8.60 6.70 -4.76
N CYS A 146 -7.75 5.72 -5.04
CA CYS A 146 -7.99 4.73 -6.11
C CYS A 146 -9.25 3.91 -5.80
N ALA A 147 -9.40 3.43 -4.56
CA ALA A 147 -10.59 2.72 -4.11
C ALA A 147 -11.86 3.56 -4.25
N TRP A 148 -11.85 4.83 -3.82
CA TRP A 148 -12.96 5.76 -4.03
C TRP A 148 -13.30 5.95 -5.50
N ARG A 149 -12.29 6.03 -6.37
CA ARG A 149 -12.54 6.19 -7.81
C ARG A 149 -13.24 4.96 -8.38
N LEU A 150 -12.85 3.77 -7.95
CA LEU A 150 -13.46 2.49 -8.35
C LEU A 150 -14.84 2.28 -7.75
N SER A 151 -15.10 2.74 -6.53
CA SER A 151 -16.39 2.60 -5.83
C SER A 151 -17.59 3.25 -6.55
N LYS A 152 -17.34 3.98 -7.64
CA LYS A 152 -18.37 4.56 -8.52
C LYS A 152 -18.86 3.59 -9.59
N TYR A 153 -18.21 2.44 -9.74
CA TYR A 153 -18.48 1.43 -10.77
C TYR A 153 -18.95 0.09 -10.18
N PHE A 154 -19.06 -0.01 -8.85
CA PHE A 154 -19.45 -1.22 -8.15
C PHE A 154 -20.57 -0.91 -7.16
N ASP A 155 -21.46 -1.88 -6.97
CA ASP A 155 -22.47 -1.86 -5.91
C ASP A 155 -21.85 -2.31 -4.58
N GLU A 156 -22.46 -1.87 -3.46
CA GLU A 156 -22.04 -2.29 -2.12
C GLU A 156 -22.10 -3.81 -2.00
N GLY A 157 -21.04 -4.43 -1.46
CA GLY A 157 -20.94 -5.88 -1.30
C GLY A 157 -20.54 -6.67 -2.56
N ALA A 158 -20.43 -6.02 -3.73
CA ALA A 158 -19.92 -6.67 -4.94
C ALA A 158 -18.39 -6.83 -4.93
N VAL A 159 -17.69 -6.02 -4.13
CA VAL A 159 -16.23 -5.91 -4.12
C VAL A 159 -15.67 -5.79 -2.70
N ASP A 160 -14.57 -6.50 -2.47
CA ASP A 160 -13.70 -6.35 -1.31
C ASP A 160 -12.43 -5.58 -1.76
N PHE A 161 -12.21 -4.39 -1.19
CA PHE A 161 -11.02 -3.60 -1.46
C PHE A 161 -9.90 -3.98 -0.48
N HIS A 162 -8.80 -4.52 -0.99
CA HIS A 162 -7.57 -4.79 -0.26
C HIS A 162 -6.60 -3.63 -0.54
N LEU A 163 -6.35 -2.79 0.46
CA LEU A 163 -5.53 -1.60 0.33
C LEU A 163 -4.20 -1.81 1.02
N ASP A 164 -3.11 -1.37 0.40
CA ASP A 164 -1.86 -1.21 1.12
C ASP A 164 -1.99 -0.15 2.23
N SER A 165 -1.03 -0.16 3.15
CA SER A 165 -0.87 0.82 4.20
C SER A 165 -0.90 2.24 3.65
N HIS A 166 -1.88 3.01 4.08
CA HIS A 166 -2.01 4.42 3.73
C HIS A 166 -2.35 5.24 4.98
N GLY A 167 -2.14 6.54 4.87
CA GLY A 167 -2.35 7.49 5.96
C GLY A 167 -2.77 8.85 5.45
N GLY A 168 -2.27 9.90 6.10
CA GLY A 168 -2.67 11.27 5.83
C GLY A 168 -3.91 11.68 6.64
N HIS A 169 -4.59 12.71 6.16
CA HIS A 169 -5.75 13.27 6.85
C HIS A 169 -7.03 13.10 6.04
N VAL A 170 -8.17 13.17 6.72
CA VAL A 170 -9.50 13.02 6.12
C VAL A 170 -9.72 14.01 4.97
N PHE A 171 -10.28 13.49 3.88
CA PHE A 171 -10.68 14.20 2.66
C PHE A 171 -12.08 13.74 2.23
N ASP A 172 -12.80 14.54 1.43
CA ASP A 172 -14.23 14.28 1.12
C ASP A 172 -14.44 12.92 0.43
N ALA A 173 -13.56 12.52 -0.48
CA ALA A 173 -13.64 11.21 -1.14
C ALA A 173 -13.46 10.02 -0.18
N TYR A 174 -12.70 10.18 0.91
CA TYR A 174 -12.58 9.16 1.95
C TYR A 174 -13.89 9.04 2.74
N GLU A 175 -14.50 10.17 3.10
CA GLU A 175 -15.81 10.17 3.78
C GLU A 175 -16.92 9.56 2.91
N GLU A 176 -16.92 9.83 1.60
CA GLU A 176 -17.83 9.17 0.64
C GLU A 176 -17.59 7.65 0.61
N LEU A 177 -16.33 7.21 0.64
CA LEU A 177 -15.98 5.79 0.64
C LEU A 177 -16.41 5.09 1.94
N GLU A 178 -16.29 5.75 3.10
CA GLU A 178 -16.79 5.25 4.40
C GLU A 178 -18.32 5.05 4.37
N GLN A 179 -19.05 5.98 3.73
CA GLN A 179 -20.51 5.95 3.68
C GLN A 179 -21.06 4.78 2.85
N LYS A 180 -20.35 4.38 1.78
CA LYS A 180 -20.79 3.33 0.86
C LYS A 180 -20.60 1.88 1.37
N LYS A 181 -20.33 1.69 2.66
CA LYS A 181 -20.24 0.38 3.35
C LYS A 181 -19.47 -0.75 2.63
N PHE A 182 -18.55 -0.42 1.72
CA PHE A 182 -17.69 -1.42 1.10
C PHE A 182 -16.82 -2.09 2.14
N ARG A 183 -16.59 -3.39 1.99
CA ARG A 183 -15.59 -4.08 2.78
C ARG A 183 -14.22 -3.62 2.32
N ARG A 184 -13.52 -2.92 3.22
CA ARG A 184 -12.17 -2.41 3.01
C ARG A 184 -11.27 -3.07 4.02
N LEU A 185 -10.21 -3.70 3.52
CA LEU A 185 -9.20 -4.36 4.32
C LEU A 185 -7.87 -3.63 4.09
N VAL A 186 -7.28 -3.07 5.14
CA VAL A 186 -5.98 -2.39 5.08
C VAL A 186 -4.93 -3.35 5.57
N PHE A 187 -3.94 -3.63 4.73
CA PHE A 187 -2.84 -4.54 5.05
C PHE A 187 -1.58 -3.71 5.32
N PRO A 188 -1.11 -3.61 6.58
CA PRO A 188 0.21 -3.09 6.84
C PRO A 188 1.26 -3.97 6.16
N SER A 189 2.13 -3.38 5.34
CA SER A 189 3.06 -4.13 4.46
C SER A 189 2.30 -5.07 3.51
N GLY A 190 1.22 -4.57 2.91
CA GLY A 190 0.35 -5.31 2.00
C GLY A 190 1.09 -5.81 0.76
N ASP A 191 2.03 -5.02 0.27
CA ASP A 191 2.99 -5.34 -0.77
C ASP A 191 3.79 -6.64 -0.48
N CYS A 192 4.09 -6.93 0.79
CA CYS A 192 4.87 -8.10 1.19
C CYS A 192 4.04 -9.20 1.91
N CYS A 193 2.72 -9.04 2.08
CA CYS A 193 1.86 -10.04 2.76
C CYS A 193 0.56 -10.41 2.03
N ASN A 194 0.17 -9.66 1.00
CA ASN A 194 -1.06 -9.91 0.25
C ASN A 194 -0.73 -10.08 -1.24
N PRO A 195 -1.09 -11.22 -1.87
CA PRO A 195 -0.68 -11.51 -3.24
C PRO A 195 -1.23 -10.51 -4.27
N VAL A 196 -2.42 -9.94 -4.02
CA VAL A 196 -3.05 -9.00 -4.98
C VAL A 196 -2.41 -7.61 -4.86
N ILE A 197 -2.06 -7.18 -3.64
CA ILE A 197 -1.35 -5.91 -3.40
C ILE A 197 0.11 -6.03 -3.87
N SER A 198 0.79 -7.12 -3.52
CA SER A 198 2.12 -7.48 -4.04
C SER A 198 2.16 -7.46 -5.57
N THR A 199 1.17 -8.06 -6.24
CA THR A 199 1.06 -7.99 -7.70
C THR A 199 0.92 -6.56 -8.20
N ALA A 200 0.14 -5.70 -7.52
CA ALA A 200 0.02 -4.29 -7.88
C ALA A 200 1.36 -3.55 -7.76
N ASP A 201 2.12 -3.76 -6.68
CA ASP A 201 3.46 -3.19 -6.46
C ASP A 201 4.45 -3.62 -7.57
N LEU A 202 4.51 -4.92 -7.87
CA LEU A 202 5.41 -5.44 -8.91
C LEU A 202 5.05 -4.90 -10.31
N ILE A 203 3.76 -4.80 -10.65
CA ILE A 203 3.32 -4.20 -11.93
C ILE A 203 3.65 -2.70 -11.97
N ILE A 204 3.52 -2.00 -10.85
CA ILE A 204 3.93 -0.60 -10.71
C ILE A 204 5.42 -0.47 -11.07
N ASP A 205 6.27 -1.39 -10.62
CA ASP A 205 7.70 -1.44 -10.93
C ASP A 205 8.02 -1.71 -12.40
N ILE A 206 7.29 -2.65 -12.99
CA ILE A 206 7.41 -2.98 -14.42
C ILE A 206 7.01 -1.78 -15.28
N LEU A 207 5.86 -1.16 -15.00
CA LEU A 207 5.37 -0.01 -15.75
C LEU A 207 6.39 1.13 -15.74
N ASP A 208 6.95 1.44 -14.58
CA ASP A 208 7.92 2.52 -14.43
C ASP A 208 9.24 2.23 -15.16
N SER A 209 9.77 1.02 -15.00
CA SER A 209 10.99 0.56 -15.66
C SER A 209 10.84 0.60 -17.18
N ARG A 210 9.73 0.09 -17.71
CA ARG A 210 9.46 0.10 -19.15
C ARG A 210 9.17 1.49 -19.69
N LEU A 211 8.47 2.37 -18.96
CA LEU A 211 8.32 3.78 -19.36
C LEU A 211 9.68 4.49 -19.41
N MET A 212 10.54 4.24 -18.42
CA MET A 212 11.89 4.83 -18.37
C MET A 212 12.76 4.34 -19.53
N LYS A 213 12.82 3.02 -19.76
CA LYS A 213 13.64 2.40 -20.82
C LYS A 213 13.27 2.89 -22.23
N ASN A 214 12.00 3.23 -22.44
CA ASN A 214 11.49 3.71 -23.72
C ASN A 214 11.36 5.24 -23.80
N ASP A 215 11.88 5.99 -22.82
CA ASP A 215 11.76 7.46 -22.73
C ASP A 215 10.31 7.98 -22.89
N LEU A 216 9.37 7.29 -22.22
CA LEU A 216 7.94 7.57 -22.29
C LEU A 216 7.45 8.32 -21.05
N PHE A 217 6.61 9.34 -21.29
CA PHE A 217 5.91 10.05 -20.21
C PHE A 217 4.76 9.22 -19.61
N LEU A 218 4.44 9.47 -18.33
CA LEU A 218 3.28 8.91 -17.63
C LEU A 218 1.97 9.55 -18.12
N VAL A 219 1.50 9.07 -19.27
CA VAL A 219 0.23 9.48 -19.89
C VAL A 219 -0.49 8.27 -20.46
N GLY A 220 -1.83 8.29 -20.47
CA GLY A 220 -2.63 7.12 -20.86
C GLY A 220 -2.30 6.51 -22.23
N LYS A 221 -1.89 7.32 -23.22
CA LYS A 221 -1.47 6.83 -24.54
C LYS A 221 -0.17 5.99 -24.51
N ASN A 222 0.68 6.19 -23.51
CA ASN A 222 1.95 5.48 -23.34
C ASN A 222 1.80 4.29 -22.38
N ILE A 223 0.89 4.39 -21.39
CA ILE A 223 0.69 3.36 -20.37
C ILE A 223 0.21 2.03 -21.00
N ARG A 224 -0.85 2.03 -21.82
CA ARG A 224 -1.41 0.77 -22.38
C ARG A 224 -0.39 0.00 -23.22
N PRO A 225 0.33 0.60 -24.18
CA PRO A 225 1.35 -0.11 -24.96
C PRO A 225 2.52 -0.64 -24.13
N THR A 226 2.72 -0.14 -22.91
CA THR A 226 3.82 -0.55 -22.02
C THR A 226 3.51 -1.85 -21.28
N LEU A 227 2.23 -2.23 -21.21
CA LEU A 227 1.73 -3.44 -20.52
C LEU A 227 0.86 -4.28 -21.48
N PRO A 228 1.42 -4.75 -22.62
CA PRO A 228 0.68 -5.48 -23.63
C PRO A 228 0.03 -6.77 -23.11
N GLU A 229 0.56 -7.35 -22.03
CA GLU A 229 0.09 -8.60 -21.41
C GLU A 229 -1.38 -8.54 -20.99
N PHE A 230 -1.90 -7.35 -20.71
CA PHE A 230 -3.30 -7.16 -20.29
C PHE A 230 -4.22 -6.74 -21.44
N GLY A 231 -3.69 -6.31 -22.59
CA GLY A 231 -4.47 -5.81 -23.73
C GLY A 231 -5.61 -4.86 -23.34
N ASP A 232 -6.84 -5.22 -23.74
CA ASP A 232 -8.05 -4.45 -23.48
C ASP A 232 -8.50 -4.45 -22.01
N ASN A 233 -7.94 -5.34 -21.17
CA ASN A 233 -8.25 -5.40 -19.73
C ASN A 233 -7.51 -4.32 -18.92
N THR A 234 -6.71 -3.47 -19.57
CA THR A 234 -6.11 -2.30 -18.93
C THR A 234 -7.07 -1.11 -18.96
N PHE A 235 -7.24 -0.42 -17.83
CA PHE A 235 -8.05 0.79 -17.71
C PHE A 235 -7.20 1.88 -17.08
N VAL A 236 -7.27 3.10 -17.63
CA VAL A 236 -6.41 4.21 -17.19
C VAL A 236 -7.27 5.38 -16.71
N TYR A 237 -7.03 5.79 -15.46
CA TYR A 237 -7.81 6.80 -14.75
C TYR A 237 -6.92 7.98 -14.34
N PRO A 238 -6.77 9.00 -15.20
CA PRO A 238 -6.05 10.22 -14.83
C PRO A 238 -6.84 11.02 -13.79
N LEU A 239 -6.23 11.30 -12.64
CA LEU A 239 -6.73 12.23 -11.63
C LEU A 239 -6.21 13.64 -11.94
N LYS A 240 -7.12 14.53 -12.32
CA LYS A 240 -6.82 15.89 -12.80
C LYS A 240 -7.25 16.92 -11.77
N ASN A 241 -7.02 18.20 -12.06
CA ASN A 241 -7.43 19.32 -11.20
C ASN A 241 -8.91 19.28 -10.77
N ILE A 242 -9.82 18.78 -11.61
CA ILE A 242 -11.25 18.65 -11.27
C ILE A 242 -11.51 17.70 -10.09
N ASN A 243 -10.59 16.78 -9.81
CA ASN A 243 -10.71 15.84 -8.70
C ASN A 243 -10.15 16.40 -7.40
N LEU A 244 -9.38 17.50 -7.44
CA LEU A 244 -8.65 18.01 -6.27
C LEU A 244 -9.56 18.36 -5.10
N SER A 245 -10.72 18.98 -5.36
CA SER A 245 -11.67 19.31 -4.30
C SER A 245 -12.12 18.09 -3.49
N SER A 246 -12.14 16.90 -4.09
CA SER A 246 -12.53 15.66 -3.41
C SER A 246 -11.38 14.96 -2.69
N ILE A 247 -10.14 15.11 -3.17
CA ILE A 247 -9.00 14.26 -2.73
C ILE A 247 -7.97 14.99 -1.87
N VAL A 248 -8.04 16.32 -1.76
CA VAL A 248 -7.18 17.06 -0.83
C VAL A 248 -7.75 17.00 0.59
N PRO A 249 -6.89 17.01 1.62
CA PRO A 249 -7.36 17.05 3.00
C PRO A 249 -8.31 18.20 3.28
N VAL A 250 -9.44 17.90 3.92
CA VAL A 250 -10.43 18.89 4.36
C VAL A 250 -10.27 19.25 5.83
N ASP A 251 -9.61 18.37 6.61
CA ASP A 251 -9.34 18.54 8.03
C ASP A 251 -7.97 17.95 8.42
N ASN A 252 -7.44 18.29 9.59
CA ASN A 252 -6.18 17.71 10.11
C ASN A 252 -6.41 16.44 10.96
N VAL A 253 -7.60 15.86 10.86
CA VAL A 253 -7.93 14.60 11.53
C VAL A 253 -7.27 13.47 10.74
N PRO A 254 -6.41 12.64 11.36
CA PRO A 254 -5.82 11.50 10.67
C PRO A 254 -6.87 10.50 10.17
N ILE A 255 -6.59 9.86 9.04
CA ILE A 255 -7.39 8.72 8.59
C ILE A 255 -7.24 7.57 9.59
N ASN A 256 -8.37 7.00 10.03
CA ASN A 256 -8.38 5.86 10.95
C ASN A 256 -8.55 4.56 10.17
N THR A 257 -7.44 3.85 9.96
CA THR A 257 -7.44 2.56 9.25
C THR A 257 -7.63 1.35 10.17
N ASN A 258 -7.62 1.54 11.50
CA ASN A 258 -7.57 0.42 12.45
C ASN A 258 -8.84 -0.45 12.41
N SER A 259 -10.01 0.13 12.11
CA SER A 259 -11.27 -0.61 11.93
C SER A 259 -11.29 -1.50 10.69
N CYS A 260 -10.38 -1.25 9.74
CA CYS A 260 -10.27 -1.96 8.47
C CYS A 260 -9.15 -3.01 8.49
N LEU A 261 -8.48 -3.23 9.62
CA LEU A 261 -7.41 -4.23 9.70
C LEU A 261 -7.99 -5.65 9.67
N PRO A 262 -7.50 -6.56 8.80
CA PRO A 262 -7.83 -7.98 8.87
C PRO A 262 -7.27 -8.60 10.15
N HIS A 263 -7.97 -9.60 10.68
CA HIS A 263 -7.53 -10.38 11.85
C HIS A 263 -7.24 -11.84 11.43
N PRO A 264 -6.31 -12.54 12.10
CA PRO A 264 -5.60 -12.13 13.33
C PRO A 264 -4.50 -11.08 13.09
N ILE A 265 -4.30 -10.18 14.06
CA ILE A 265 -3.21 -9.19 14.05
C ILE A 265 -2.09 -9.64 14.98
N TYR A 266 -0.86 -9.59 14.49
CA TYR A 266 0.36 -9.80 15.25
C TYR A 266 0.92 -8.43 15.65
N TRP A 267 0.57 -8.02 16.87
CA TRP A 267 0.93 -6.73 17.45
C TRP A 267 2.36 -6.78 17.97
N VAL A 268 3.27 -6.01 17.37
CA VAL A 268 4.69 -5.97 17.77
C VAL A 268 4.90 -4.93 18.87
N PHE A 269 5.18 -5.41 20.07
CA PHE A 269 5.52 -4.64 21.26
C PHE A 269 7.03 -4.45 21.34
N LYS A 270 7.49 -3.24 21.02
CA LYS A 270 8.92 -2.90 21.02
C LYS A 270 9.54 -2.77 22.42
N GLY A 271 8.73 -2.65 23.47
CA GLY A 271 9.20 -2.36 24.82
C GLY A 271 9.99 -1.04 24.85
N ASP A 272 11.17 -1.08 25.45
CA ASP A 272 12.18 -0.01 25.50
C ASP A 272 13.32 -0.18 24.49
N SER A 273 13.11 -0.97 23.44
CA SER A 273 14.11 -1.13 22.39
C SER A 273 14.52 0.23 21.80
N LEU A 274 15.83 0.47 21.76
CA LEU A 274 16.44 1.65 21.14
C LEU A 274 16.28 1.67 19.62
N VAL A 275 15.95 0.54 19.01
CA VAL A 275 15.73 0.43 17.56
C VAL A 275 14.48 1.22 17.22
N ASN A 276 14.62 2.25 16.38
CA ASN A 276 13.46 3.02 15.95
C ASN A 276 12.53 2.15 15.09
N SER A 277 11.27 2.55 14.96
CA SER A 277 10.26 1.72 14.30
C SER A 277 10.51 1.53 12.79
N GLN A 278 11.24 2.44 12.16
CA GLN A 278 11.57 2.33 10.74
C GLN A 278 12.72 1.36 10.50
N ASP A 279 13.76 1.40 11.33
CA ASP A 279 14.87 0.45 11.27
C ASP A 279 14.40 -0.96 11.55
N LEU A 280 13.48 -1.13 12.50
CA LEU A 280 12.85 -2.42 12.75
C LEU A 280 12.10 -2.93 11.52
N LYS A 281 11.27 -2.10 10.87
CA LYS A 281 10.52 -2.50 9.66
C LYS A 281 11.41 -2.87 8.48
N ARG A 282 12.63 -2.33 8.43
CA ARG A 282 13.64 -2.61 7.40
C ARG A 282 14.51 -3.82 7.72
N SER A 283 14.39 -4.40 8.91
CA SER A 283 15.19 -5.55 9.28
C SER A 283 14.66 -6.82 8.64
N GLU A 284 15.58 -7.74 8.32
CA GLU A 284 15.25 -9.08 7.83
C GLU A 284 14.35 -9.83 8.81
N GLY A 285 14.57 -9.68 10.12
CA GLY A 285 13.72 -10.31 11.12
C GLY A 285 12.27 -9.85 11.08
N PHE A 286 12.01 -8.55 10.82
CA PHE A 286 10.64 -8.07 10.66
C PHE A 286 10.04 -8.57 9.36
N ARG A 287 10.84 -8.64 8.29
CA ARG A 287 10.41 -9.19 7.00
C ARG A 287 10.02 -10.68 7.09
N ASN A 288 10.79 -11.47 7.84
CA ASN A 288 10.50 -12.88 8.15
C ASN A 288 9.21 -13.04 8.95
N LEU A 289 9.01 -12.19 9.96
CA LEU A 289 7.75 -12.14 10.72
C LEU A 289 6.55 -11.83 9.81
N VAL A 290 6.68 -10.87 8.89
CA VAL A 290 5.62 -10.55 7.93
C VAL A 290 5.29 -11.76 7.04
N ASP A 291 6.30 -12.45 6.51
CA ASP A 291 6.08 -13.62 5.65
C ASP A 291 5.39 -14.77 6.41
N TYR A 292 5.90 -15.09 7.60
CA TYR A 292 5.32 -16.13 8.46
C TYR A 292 3.84 -15.85 8.76
N VAL A 293 3.54 -14.61 9.17
CA VAL A 293 2.18 -14.20 9.56
C VAL A 293 1.24 -14.20 8.35
N ALA A 294 1.72 -13.79 7.18
CA ALA A 294 0.98 -13.85 5.93
C ALA A 294 0.65 -15.29 5.52
N GLY A 295 1.53 -16.25 5.82
CA GLY A 295 1.28 -17.69 5.68
C GLY A 295 0.10 -18.19 6.54
N HIS A 296 -0.17 -17.52 7.65
CA HIS A 296 -1.25 -17.82 8.60
C HIS A 296 -2.47 -16.89 8.47
N HIS A 297 -2.61 -16.23 7.31
CA HIS A 297 -3.72 -15.30 7.02
C HIS A 297 -3.85 -14.11 8.00
N GLY A 298 -2.77 -13.76 8.69
CA GLY A 298 -2.72 -12.60 9.59
C GLY A 298 -2.01 -11.41 8.97
N ILE A 299 -1.87 -10.35 9.76
CA ILE A 299 -1.03 -9.18 9.45
C ILE A 299 -0.15 -8.79 10.63
N VAL A 300 0.95 -8.10 10.35
CA VAL A 300 1.86 -7.58 11.37
C VAL A 300 1.65 -6.08 11.53
N LYS A 301 1.51 -5.60 12.77
CA LYS A 301 1.40 -4.17 13.06
C LYS A 301 2.25 -3.80 14.27
N LEU A 302 3.07 -2.75 14.14
CA LEU A 302 3.74 -2.17 15.29
C LEU A 302 2.70 -1.53 16.21
N PHE A 303 2.72 -1.89 17.48
CA PHE A 303 1.74 -1.41 18.45
C PHE A 303 2.00 0.05 18.84
N GLU A 304 0.97 0.88 18.72
CA GLU A 304 0.92 2.26 19.22
C GLU A 304 -0.11 2.38 20.35
N THR A 305 0.36 2.46 21.61
CA THR A 305 -0.47 2.42 22.83
C THR A 305 -1.69 3.33 22.79
N GLN A 306 -1.55 4.55 22.27
CA GLN A 306 -2.63 5.55 22.27
C GLN A 306 -3.67 5.33 21.16
N LYS A 307 -3.34 4.55 20.12
CA LYS A 307 -4.18 4.40 18.92
C LYS A 307 -4.78 3.02 18.78
N ASP A 308 -4.09 1.99 19.27
CA ASP A 308 -4.37 0.62 18.86
C ASP A 308 -5.10 -0.19 19.94
N ILE A 309 -5.07 0.26 21.20
CA ILE A 309 -5.62 -0.49 22.36
C ILE A 309 -7.09 -0.89 22.19
N ASP A 310 -7.88 -0.06 21.53
CA ASP A 310 -9.33 -0.28 21.33
C ASP A 310 -9.64 -1.26 20.19
N TYR A 311 -8.65 -1.64 19.39
CA TYR A 311 -8.82 -2.48 18.19
C TYR A 311 -8.40 -3.92 18.39
N PHE A 312 -7.90 -4.26 19.57
CA PHE A 312 -7.55 -5.61 19.96
C PHE A 312 -8.75 -6.55 19.95
N LYS A 313 -8.59 -7.73 19.35
CA LYS A 313 -9.62 -8.79 19.33
C LYS A 313 -9.09 -10.10 19.88
N GLU A 314 -10.01 -10.93 20.35
CA GLU A 314 -9.71 -12.32 20.68
C GLU A 314 -9.20 -13.05 19.43
N GLY A 315 -8.09 -13.78 19.59
CA GLY A 315 -7.37 -14.41 18.47
C GLY A 315 -6.17 -13.61 17.95
N ASP A 316 -5.98 -12.36 18.42
CA ASP A 316 -4.77 -11.59 18.11
C ASP A 316 -3.55 -12.10 18.92
N TYR A 317 -2.35 -11.77 18.42
CA TYR A 317 -1.07 -12.17 19.00
C TYR A 317 -0.29 -10.94 19.49
N GLY A 318 0.39 -11.10 20.63
CA GLY A 318 1.33 -10.10 21.14
C GLY A 318 2.76 -10.57 20.89
N VAL A 319 3.44 -9.96 19.91
CA VAL A 319 4.82 -10.27 19.57
C VAL A 319 5.76 -9.33 20.34
N TYR A 320 6.61 -9.85 21.20
CA TYR A 320 7.53 -9.02 21.99
C TYR A 320 9.00 -9.20 21.56
N LEU A 321 9.73 -8.08 21.57
CA LEU A 321 11.17 -8.05 21.28
C LEU A 321 12.04 -8.29 22.52
N ASN A 322 11.54 -7.96 23.71
CA ASN A 322 12.28 -8.07 24.96
C ASN A 322 11.32 -8.27 26.15
N SER A 323 11.89 -8.47 27.35
CA SER A 323 11.13 -8.69 28.59
C SER A 323 10.14 -7.57 28.88
N ARG A 324 10.48 -6.31 28.58
CA ARG A 324 9.57 -5.19 28.78
C ARG A 324 8.37 -5.20 27.83
N GLY A 325 8.57 -5.66 26.59
CA GLY A 325 7.47 -5.92 25.66
C GLY A 325 6.54 -7.02 26.17
N GLU A 326 7.11 -8.08 26.75
CA GLU A 326 6.34 -9.17 27.38
C GLU A 326 5.55 -8.69 28.61
N GLU A 327 6.17 -7.94 29.52
CA GLU A 327 5.50 -7.32 30.67
C GLU A 327 4.34 -6.42 30.25
N THR A 328 4.51 -5.70 29.13
CA THR A 328 3.46 -4.85 28.55
C THR A 328 2.27 -5.70 28.10
N ILE A 329 2.51 -6.81 27.41
CA ILE A 329 1.45 -7.76 26.99
C ILE A 329 0.72 -8.34 28.21
N GLU A 330 1.46 -8.77 29.24
CA GLU A 330 0.86 -9.31 30.46
C GLU A 330 0.02 -8.27 31.21
N THR A 331 0.43 -6.99 31.17
CA THR A 331 -0.37 -5.89 31.71
C THR A 331 -1.68 -5.72 30.95
N PHE A 332 -1.66 -5.83 29.61
CA PHE A 332 -2.88 -5.78 28.82
C PHE A 332 -3.80 -6.98 29.05
N LYS A 333 -3.24 -8.17 29.28
CA LYS A 333 -4.01 -9.37 29.66
C LYS A 333 -4.77 -9.17 30.97
N LYS A 334 -4.16 -8.50 31.96
CA LYS A 334 -4.83 -8.17 33.25
C LYS A 334 -6.05 -7.27 33.09
N ILE A 335 -6.06 -6.38 32.08
CA ILE A 335 -7.23 -5.54 31.75
C ILE A 335 -8.16 -6.21 30.72
N ARG A 336 -8.12 -7.55 30.63
CA ARG A 336 -8.98 -8.40 29.80
C ARG A 336 -8.78 -8.26 28.28
N LYS A 337 -7.62 -7.76 27.82
CA LYS A 337 -7.25 -7.87 26.40
C LYS A 337 -6.60 -9.25 26.18
N ARG A 338 -7.28 -10.12 25.42
CA ARG A 338 -6.83 -11.51 25.23
C ARG A 338 -5.86 -11.60 24.05
N PHE A 339 -4.58 -11.84 24.35
CA PHE A 339 -3.55 -12.14 23.36
C PHE A 339 -2.90 -13.49 23.62
N THR A 340 -2.44 -14.10 22.55
CA THR A 340 -1.42 -15.15 22.64
C THR A 340 -0.04 -14.50 22.58
N PRO A 341 0.74 -14.49 23.68
CA PRO A 341 2.09 -13.92 23.66
C PRO A 341 3.01 -14.78 22.79
N MET A 342 3.96 -14.13 22.13
CA MET A 342 4.89 -14.78 21.22
C MET A 342 6.22 -14.04 21.18
N LYS A 343 7.32 -14.76 21.33
CA LYS A 343 8.66 -14.17 21.24
C LYS A 343 9.05 -13.97 19.78
N PHE A 344 9.56 -12.78 19.43
CA PHE A 344 9.95 -12.43 18.07
C PHE A 344 10.98 -13.42 17.46
N ASP A 345 11.99 -13.81 18.23
CA ASP A 345 13.08 -14.68 17.75
C ASP A 345 12.63 -16.09 17.34
N LEU A 346 11.48 -16.55 17.82
CA LEU A 346 10.95 -17.86 17.44
C LEU A 346 10.57 -17.92 15.96
N MET A 347 10.36 -16.76 15.34
CA MET A 347 9.99 -16.61 13.93
C MET A 347 11.18 -16.36 13.00
N LEU A 348 12.38 -16.22 13.55
CA LEU A 348 13.58 -16.10 12.74
C LEU A 348 14.02 -17.49 12.26
N PRO A 349 14.61 -17.59 11.06
CA PRO A 349 15.33 -18.78 10.62
C PRO A 349 16.29 -19.26 11.72
N GLU A 350 16.47 -20.58 11.85
CA GLU A 350 17.36 -21.12 12.91
C GLU A 350 18.79 -20.58 12.83
N THR A 351 19.24 -20.18 11.64
CA THR A 351 20.55 -19.56 11.40
C THR A 351 20.74 -18.23 12.15
N ASP A 352 19.66 -17.56 12.50
CA ASP A 352 19.65 -16.22 13.09
C ASP A 352 19.35 -16.22 14.59
N LYS A 353 19.05 -17.39 15.17
CA LYS A 353 18.84 -17.58 16.61
C LYS A 353 20.20 -17.68 17.32
N LYS A 354 20.90 -16.56 17.51
CA LYS A 354 22.16 -16.48 18.28
C LYS A 354 22.02 -15.70 19.57
#